data_AF-A0ABD0PCL9-F1
#
_entry.id   AF-A0ABD0PCL9-F1
#
_cell.length_a   1.000
_cell.length_b   1.000
_cell.length_c   1.000
_cell.angle_alpha   90.00
_cell.angle_beta   90.00
_cell.angle_gamma   90.00
#
_symmetry.space_group_name_H-M   'P 1'
#
loop_
_entity.id
_entity.type
_entity.pdbx_description
1 polymer ?
#
loop_
_entity_poly.entity_id
_entity_poly.type
_entity_poly.pdbx_seq_one_letter_code
_entity_poly.pdbx_strand_id
1 'polypeptide(L)' 'MPEIWDVEDVQNTGKVPLCTLMWRDSRPHFSTVFHNNIYKVLRVSKTVRDMR' A
#
# COMPACT_ATOMS: atom_id res chain seq x y z
N MET A 1 -4.51 0.82 -10.04
CA MET A 1 -4.19 1.63 -11.22
C MET A 1 -4.25 3.07 -10.76
N PRO A 2 -3.11 3.68 -10.39
CA PRO A 2 -3.07 5.03 -9.83
C PRO A 2 -3.75 6.07 -10.75
N GLU A 3 -3.89 5.78 -12.04
CA GLU A 3 -4.48 6.60 -13.09
C GLU A 3 -6.02 6.72 -13.01
N ILE A 4 -6.69 5.91 -12.18
CA ILE A 4 -8.14 5.98 -11.94
C ILE A 4 -8.49 6.18 -10.46
N TRP A 5 -7.50 6.13 -9.57
CA TRP A 5 -7.73 6.15 -8.12
C TRP A 5 -8.30 7.48 -7.62
N ASP A 6 -7.96 8.58 -8.30
CA ASP A 6 -8.45 9.93 -8.08
C ASP A 6 -9.79 10.23 -8.80
N VAL A 7 -10.07 9.53 -9.90
CA VAL A 7 -11.34 9.62 -10.66
C VAL A 7 -12.46 8.81 -10.02
N GLU A 8 -12.15 7.63 -9.50
CA GLU A 8 -13.14 6.75 -8.85
C GLU A 8 -13.63 7.29 -7.49
N ASP A 9 -12.79 8.09 -6.81
CA ASP A 9 -13.10 8.66 -5.51
C ASP A 9 -12.56 10.10 -5.39
N VAL A 10 -13.50 11.05 -5.36
CA VAL A 10 -13.23 12.49 -5.26
C VAL A 10 -12.40 12.83 -4.03
N GLN A 11 -12.45 12.03 -2.96
CA GLN A 11 -11.60 12.25 -1.79
C GLN A 11 -10.12 12.01 -2.06
N ASN A 12 -9.77 11.30 -3.14
CA ASN A 12 -8.40 11.01 -3.53
C ASN A 12 -7.82 12.01 -4.54
N THR A 13 -8.63 12.96 -5.03
CA THR A 13 -8.16 14.02 -5.92
C THR A 13 -7.00 14.81 -5.32
N GLY A 14 -5.88 14.87 -6.05
CA GLY A 14 -4.66 15.57 -5.62
C GLY A 14 -3.85 14.87 -4.53
N LYS A 15 -4.26 13.68 -4.06
CA LYS A 15 -3.48 12.86 -3.12
C LYS A 15 -2.50 11.96 -3.86
N VAL A 16 -1.42 11.55 -3.18
CA VAL A 16 -0.46 10.58 -3.73
C VAL A 16 -1.06 9.17 -3.65
N PRO A 17 -1.05 8.38 -4.75
CA PRO A 17 -1.51 7.00 -4.77
C PRO A 17 -0.97 6.15 -3.63
N LEU A 18 -1.88 5.45 -2.95
CA LEU A 18 -1.53 4.56 -1.86
C LEU A 18 -0.47 3.54 -2.29
N CYS A 19 -0.55 3.02 -3.52
CA CYS A 19 0.45 2.10 -4.06
C CYS A 19 1.86 2.72 -4.11
N THR A 20 1.99 4.00 -4.46
CA THR A 20 3.26 4.74 -4.48
C THR A 20 3.82 4.92 -3.08
N LEU A 21 2.96 5.22 -2.10
CA LEU A 21 3.35 5.31 -0.70
C LEU A 21 3.83 3.96 -0.19
N MET A 22 3.06 2.89 -0.46
CA MET A 22 3.37 1.51 -0.06
C MET A 22 4.65 0.97 -0.69
N TRP A 23 4.97 1.40 -1.91
CA TRP A 23 6.24 1.05 -2.55
C TRP A 23 7.43 1.60 -1.76
N ARG A 24 7.33 2.83 -1.26
CA ARG A 24 8.37 3.49 -0.45
C ARG A 24 8.40 2.94 0.97
N ASP A 25 7.28 3.00 1.68
CA ASP A 25 7.11 2.43 3.01
C ASP A 25 5.75 1.73 3.11
N SER A 26 5.80 0.43 3.38
CA SER A 26 4.62 -0.42 3.43
C SER A 26 3.96 -0.46 4.82
N ARG A 27 4.56 0.17 5.83
CA ARG A 27 4.02 0.25 7.19
C ARG A 27 2.92 1.33 7.28
N PRO A 28 1.94 1.20 8.19
CA PRO A 28 1.80 0.13 9.20
C PRO A 28 1.12 -1.14 8.68
N HIS A 29 0.54 -1.11 7.48
CA HIS A 29 -0.31 -2.18 6.96
C HIS A 29 0.45 -3.48 6.66
N PHE A 30 1.71 -3.37 6.24
CA PHE A 30 2.55 -4.52 5.93
C PHE A 30 3.95 -4.38 6.51
N SER A 31 4.47 -5.48 7.05
CA SER A 31 5.89 -5.61 7.38
C SER A 31 6.65 -6.31 6.26
N THR A 32 7.89 -5.90 6.02
CA THR A 32 8.74 -6.57 5.04
C THR A 32 9.33 -7.82 5.67
N VAL A 33 9.12 -8.98 5.04
CA VAL A 33 9.70 -10.25 5.50
C VAL A 33 10.89 -10.69 4.65
N PHE A 34 10.97 -10.22 3.41
CA PHE A 34 12.10 -10.45 2.52
C PHE A 34 12.20 -9.32 1.50
N HIS A 35 13.42 -8.98 1.11
CA HIS A 35 13.67 -8.00 0.05
C HIS A 35 14.99 -8.34 -0.66
N ASN A 36 14.96 -8.32 -1.99
CA ASN A 36 16.15 -8.34 -2.83
C ASN A 36 15.97 -7.33 -3.97
N ASN A 37 16.92 -7.33 -4.92
CA ASN A 37 16.91 -6.40 -6.05
C ASN A 37 15.83 -6.69 -7.11
N ILE A 38 15.10 -7.80 -6.99
CA ILE A 38 14.08 -8.23 -7.96
C ILE A 38 12.67 -8.06 -7.38
N TYR A 39 12.46 -8.38 -6.09
CA TYR A 39 11.16 -8.34 -5.46
C TYR A 39 11.23 -8.12 -3.94
N LYS A 40 10.07 -7.79 -3.37
CA LYS A 40 9.85 -7.57 -1.94
C LYS A 40 8.67 -8.42 -1.49
N VAL A 41 8.84 -9.21 -0.44
CA VAL A 41 7.76 -9.99 0.18
C VAL A 41 7.27 -9.24 1.40
N LEU A 42 5.97 -8.98 1.41
CA LEU A 42 5.28 -8.24 2.45
C LEU A 42 4.33 -9.17 3.21
N ARG A 43 4.28 -9.03 4.53
CA ARG A 43 3.34 -9.73 5.40
C ARG A 43 2.26 -8.76 5.87
N VAL A 44 1.00 -9.17 5.74
CA VAL A 44 -0.16 -8.45 6.29
C VAL A 44 -0.06 -8.43 7.82
N SER A 45 -0.15 -7.24 8.43
CA SER A 45 -0.18 -7.14 9.89
C SER A 45 -1.46 -7.79 10.44
N LYS A 46 -1.36 -8.53 11.56
CA LYS A 46 -2.52 -9.19 12.18
C LYS A 46 -3.60 -8.19 12.62
N THR A 47 -3.20 -6.97 12.97
CA THR A 47 -4.12 -5.88 13.33
C THR A 47 -5.14 -5.55 12.23
N VAL A 48 -4.81 -5.77 10.96
CA VAL A 48 -5.74 -5.57 9.83
C VAL A 48 -6.68 -6.77 9.63
N ARG A 49 -6.28 -7.98 10.04
CA ARG A 49 -7.14 -9.17 9.95
C ARG A 49 -8.30 -9.16 10.93
N ASP A 50 -8.12 -8.53 12.09
CA ASP A 50 -9.15 -8.49 13.15
C ASP A 50 -10.16 -7.33 12.98
N MET A 51 -9.99 -6.47 11.97
CA MET A 51 -10.95 -5.40 11.61
C MET A 51 -11.90 -5.79 10.46
N ARG A 52 -11.94 -7.07 10.05
CA ARG A 52 -12.80 -7.56 8.97
C ARG A 52 -13.97 -8.38 9.48
#